data_AF-A0A0F9ENL7-F1
#
_entry.id   AF-A0A0F9ENL7-F1
#
_cell.length_a   1.000
_cell.length_b   1.000
_cell.length_c   1.000
_cell.angle_alpha   90.00
_cell.angle_beta   90.00
_cell.angle_gamma   90.00
#
_symmetry.space_group_name_H-M   'P 1'
#
loop_
_entity.id
_entity.type
_entity.pdbx_description
1 polymer ?
#
loop_
_entity_poly.entity_id
_entity_poly.type
_entity_poly.pdbx_seq_one_letter_code
_entity_poly.pdbx_strand_id
1 'polypeptide(L)'
;GARSHRLWSRAREAGGVTEACGNAAPFDPRRRRSVELVCMDDYGLDLEEVARVIDAAEVLVVRFAILDKRLLVDARTSESEGPMVAVVPKANSVEERFKSLKKLRPRLPLPDKIMSFMWPRQMETFRASGLWDKIEGRMVSLGGEQMLEACKSVFDELAQEEKAEVMAAIRGGETYQSLWERSG
;
A
#
# COMPACT_ATOMS: atom_id res chain seq x y z
N GLY A 1 4.75 -49.93 15.70
CA GLY A 1 6.18 -49.88 16.09
C GLY A 1 6.94 -49.29 14.92
N ALA A 2 7.49 -48.09 15.03
CA ALA A 2 8.72 -47.76 15.77
C ALA A 2 9.99 -48.24 15.06
N ARG A 3 10.75 -47.26 14.54
CA ARG A 3 12.23 -47.14 14.53
C ARG A 3 13.00 -48.09 13.58
N SER A 4 14.14 -47.75 12.99
CA SER A 4 14.90 -46.53 12.65
C SER A 4 16.29 -47.05 12.25
N HIS A 5 16.96 -46.36 11.31
CA HIS A 5 18.43 -46.15 11.27
C HIS A 5 19.35 -47.30 10.80
N ARG A 6 20.50 -47.08 10.14
CA ARG A 6 21.25 -45.90 9.66
C ARG A 6 22.47 -46.41 8.82
N LEU A 7 23.11 -45.49 8.08
CA LEU A 7 24.58 -45.37 7.74
C LEU A 7 24.80 -45.26 6.21
N TRP A 8 24.99 -44.07 5.61
CA TRP A 8 26.00 -42.99 5.71
C TRP A 8 27.25 -43.16 4.82
N SER A 9 27.51 -42.13 3.99
CA SER A 9 28.80 -41.59 3.44
C SER A 9 28.76 -41.53 1.90
N ARG A 10 29.14 -40.49 1.15
CA ARG A 10 29.85 -39.18 1.24
C ARG A 10 29.67 -38.59 -0.22
N ALA A 11 29.53 -37.32 -0.56
CA ALA A 11 30.30 -36.08 -0.31
C ALA A 11 29.44 -34.88 -0.82
N ARG A 12 29.37 -33.65 -0.26
CA ARG A 12 30.38 -32.55 -0.10
C ARG A 12 31.13 -32.27 -1.41
N GLU A 13 31.13 -31.10 -2.08
CA GLU A 13 31.00 -29.65 -1.80
C GLU A 13 30.37 -28.97 -3.07
N ALA A 14 29.79 -27.77 -3.12
CA ALA A 14 30.25 -26.47 -2.63
C ALA A 14 29.15 -25.37 -2.71
N GLY A 15 29.22 -24.39 -1.81
CA GLY A 15 28.62 -23.03 -1.88
C GLY A 15 27.12 -22.93 -1.57
N GLY A 16 26.60 -22.34 -0.51
CA GLY A 16 27.17 -21.35 0.41
C GLY A 16 26.33 -20.07 0.39
N VAL A 17 25.12 -20.08 0.98
CA VAL A 17 24.51 -18.96 1.72
C VAL A 17 23.52 -19.58 2.71
N THR A 18 23.96 -19.72 3.96
CA THR A 18 23.06 -19.79 5.12
C THR A 18 23.14 -18.44 5.79
N GLU A 19 22.13 -17.60 5.61
CA GLU A 19 21.94 -16.45 6.48
C GLU A 19 20.66 -16.63 7.28
N ALA A 20 20.82 -16.37 8.57
CA ALA A 20 19.94 -16.79 9.63
C ALA A 20 18.64 -15.98 9.61
N CYS A 21 17.51 -16.67 9.78
CA CYS A 21 16.32 -16.06 10.35
C CYS A 21 16.66 -15.57 11.76
N GLY A 22 17.09 -14.33 11.86
CA GLY A 22 17.16 -13.59 13.10
C GLY A 22 15.75 -13.40 13.63
N ASN A 23 15.56 -13.78 14.88
CA ASN A 23 14.32 -13.70 15.63
C ASN A 23 13.74 -12.27 15.60
N ALA A 24 12.71 -12.02 14.78
CA ALA A 24 12.02 -10.74 14.76
C ALA A 24 11.22 -10.58 16.05
N ALA A 25 11.55 -9.55 16.84
CA ALA A 25 10.77 -9.21 18.02
C ALA A 25 9.34 -8.81 17.61
N PRO A 26 8.31 -9.14 18.42
CA PRO A 26 6.95 -8.73 18.13
C PRO A 26 6.85 -7.20 18.04
N PHE A 27 6.08 -6.72 17.06
CA PHE A 27 5.79 -5.31 16.83
C PHE A 27 5.24 -4.64 18.10
N ASP A 28 6.03 -3.75 18.71
CA ASP A 28 5.62 -2.89 19.83
C ASP A 28 5.28 -1.48 19.31
N PRO A 29 4.00 -1.09 19.27
CA PRO A 29 3.58 0.20 18.77
C PRO A 29 4.03 1.40 19.64
N ARG A 30 4.74 1.19 20.75
CA ARG A 30 5.14 2.23 21.71
C ARG A 30 6.64 2.57 21.73
N ARG A 31 7.51 1.88 20.98
CA ARG A 31 8.95 2.18 20.99
C ARG A 31 9.35 3.26 19.98
N ARG A 32 9.75 4.42 20.50
CA ARG A 32 10.61 5.40 19.79
C ARG A 32 12.06 4.98 19.93
N ARG A 33 12.73 4.58 18.82
CA ARG A 33 14.09 5.01 18.43
C ARG A 33 14.61 4.27 17.19
N SER A 34 15.28 5.07 16.34
CA SER A 34 16.33 4.74 15.37
C SER A 34 15.93 3.82 14.21
N VAL A 35 15.76 4.44 13.05
CA VAL A 35 15.52 3.78 11.75
C VAL A 35 16.80 3.02 11.36
N GLU A 36 16.84 1.73 11.64
CA GLU A 36 17.71 0.81 10.90
C GLU A 36 17.27 0.82 9.44
N LEU A 37 18.23 0.92 8.52
CA LEU A 37 18.00 0.88 7.08
C LEU A 37 17.31 -0.44 6.73
N VAL A 38 16.01 -0.38 6.51
CA VAL A 38 15.20 -1.49 6.00
C VAL A 38 15.52 -1.69 4.52
N CYS A 39 15.66 -2.94 4.10
CA CYS A 39 15.86 -3.32 2.70
C CYS A 39 14.78 -2.65 1.83
N MET A 40 15.23 -1.81 0.91
CA MET A 40 14.36 -1.09 0.00
C MET A 40 14.04 -2.05 -1.16
N ASP A 41 12.81 -2.55 -1.26
CA ASP A 41 12.40 -3.38 -2.41
C ASP A 41 12.51 -2.59 -3.71
N ASP A 42 12.38 -3.25 -4.87
CA ASP A 42 12.39 -2.65 -6.21
C ASP A 42 11.40 -1.48 -6.41
N TYR A 43 10.44 -1.34 -5.48
CA TYR A 43 9.43 -0.30 -5.44
C TYR A 43 9.79 0.91 -4.57
N GLY A 44 10.91 0.89 -3.86
CA GLY A 44 11.35 1.97 -2.98
C GLY A 44 10.68 2.00 -1.61
N LEU A 45 10.04 0.90 -1.21
CA LEU A 45 9.30 0.69 0.04
C LEU A 45 9.52 -0.76 0.49
N ASP A 46 9.39 -1.05 1.78
CA ASP A 46 9.26 -2.43 2.28
C ASP A 46 7.81 -2.88 2.06
N LEU A 47 7.59 -3.74 1.07
CA LEU A 47 6.26 -4.24 0.72
C LEU A 47 5.66 -5.10 1.83
N GLU A 48 6.48 -5.83 2.59
CA GLU A 48 5.99 -6.66 3.68
C GLU A 48 5.46 -5.81 4.83
N GLU A 49 6.17 -4.72 5.18
CA GLU A 49 5.70 -3.77 6.19
C GLU A 49 4.42 -3.07 5.73
N VAL A 50 4.36 -2.63 4.48
CA VAL A 50 3.14 -2.02 3.93
C VAL A 50 1.98 -3.03 3.95
N ALA A 51 2.24 -4.29 3.61
CA ALA A 51 1.25 -5.35 3.69
C ALA A 51 0.76 -5.55 5.14
N ARG A 52 1.64 -5.54 6.14
CA ARG A 52 1.25 -5.60 7.57
C ARG A 52 0.38 -4.42 7.97
N VAL A 53 0.71 -3.21 7.50
CA VAL A 53 -0.11 -2.01 7.73
C VAL A 53 -1.49 -2.14 7.08
N ILE A 54 -1.57 -2.70 5.86
CA ILE A 54 -2.84 -2.95 5.17
C ILE A 54 -3.74 -3.91 5.96
N ASP A 55 -3.19 -4.88 6.71
CA ASP A 55 -4.02 -5.77 7.54
C ASP A 55 -4.45 -5.14 8.86
N ALA A 56 -3.54 -4.40 9.50
CA ALA A 56 -3.74 -3.94 10.87
C ALA A 56 -4.47 -2.59 10.96
N ALA A 57 -4.31 -1.71 9.97
CA ALA A 57 -4.86 -0.36 10.04
C ALA A 57 -6.38 -0.37 9.96
N GLU A 58 -7.05 0.33 10.88
CA GLU A 58 -8.50 0.59 10.76
C GLU A 58 -8.81 1.55 9.61
N VAL A 59 -7.99 2.59 9.47
CA VAL A 59 -8.09 3.57 8.38
C VAL A 59 -6.72 3.80 7.78
N LEU A 60 -6.63 3.66 6.45
CA LEU A 60 -5.43 3.79 5.65
C LEU A 60 -5.66 4.79 4.51
N VAL A 61 -4.68 5.67 4.30
CA VAL A 61 -4.64 6.60 3.17
C VAL A 61 -3.39 6.33 2.35
N VAL A 62 -3.56 5.94 1.08
CA VAL A 62 -2.46 5.82 0.13
C VAL A 62 -2.31 7.13 -0.63
N ARG A 63 -1.11 7.70 -0.57
CA ARG A 63 -0.71 8.85 -1.38
C ARG A 63 -0.01 8.34 -2.61
N PHE A 64 -0.32 8.88 -3.77
CA PHE A 64 0.40 8.55 -5.01
C PHE A 64 1.29 9.72 -5.41
N ALA A 65 2.48 9.42 -5.93
CA ALA A 65 3.40 10.45 -6.40
C ALA A 65 2.91 11.17 -7.67
N ILE A 66 2.16 10.45 -8.52
CA ILE A 66 1.68 10.93 -9.82
C ILE A 66 0.30 11.61 -9.70
N LEU A 67 -0.53 11.18 -8.74
CA LEU A 67 -1.89 11.69 -8.57
C LEU A 67 -1.98 12.77 -7.50
N ASP A 68 -2.85 13.75 -7.70
CA ASP A 68 -3.27 14.66 -6.63
C ASP A 68 -4.35 14.06 -5.71
N LYS A 69 -5.09 13.06 -6.21
CA LYS A 69 -6.06 12.28 -5.45
C LYS A 69 -5.40 11.27 -4.51
N ARG A 70 -6.16 10.78 -3.54
CA ARG A 70 -5.73 9.80 -2.53
C ARG A 70 -6.70 8.64 -2.50
N LEU A 71 -6.19 7.43 -2.25
CA LEU A 71 -7.02 6.28 -1.94
C LEU A 71 -7.26 6.28 -0.42
N LEU A 72 -8.52 6.27 -0.02
CA LEU A 72 -8.97 6.04 1.34
C LEU A 72 -9.49 4.62 1.46
N VAL A 73 -8.96 3.88 2.43
CA VAL A 73 -9.45 2.56 2.85
C VAL A 73 -9.86 2.68 4.32
N ASP A 74 -11.14 2.54 4.60
CA ASP A 74 -11.71 2.52 5.94
C ASP A 74 -12.31 1.13 6.19
N ALA A 75 -11.59 0.31 6.94
CA ALA A 75 -11.97 -1.06 7.26
C ALA A 75 -12.95 -1.15 8.42
N ARG A 76 -13.33 -0.01 9.04
CA ARG A 76 -14.22 0.00 10.20
C ARG A 76 -15.66 -0.27 9.77
N THR A 77 -16.34 -1.10 10.56
CA THR A 77 -17.72 -1.51 10.35
C THR A 77 -18.57 -1.22 11.58
N SER A 78 -19.87 -1.05 11.38
CA SER A 78 -20.89 -1.02 12.43
C SER A 78 -22.13 -1.78 11.96
N GLU A 79 -23.15 -1.87 12.80
CA GLU A 79 -24.43 -2.48 12.44
C GLU A 79 -25.10 -1.84 11.21
N SER A 80 -24.81 -0.57 10.93
CA SER A 80 -25.46 0.21 9.85
C SER A 80 -24.52 0.69 8.75
N GLU A 81 -23.21 0.53 8.91
CA GLU A 81 -22.20 0.97 7.95
C GLU A 81 -21.13 -0.11 7.76
N GLY A 82 -21.00 -0.64 6.53
CA GLY A 82 -19.92 -1.54 6.13
C GLY A 82 -18.62 -0.78 5.83
N PRO A 83 -17.53 -1.48 5.46
CA PRO A 83 -16.25 -0.84 5.19
C PRO A 83 -16.35 0.04 3.93
N MET A 84 -15.42 0.97 3.75
CA MET A 84 -15.43 1.94 2.64
C MET A 84 -14.07 2.02 1.95
N VAL A 85 -14.08 1.95 0.61
CA VAL A 85 -12.95 2.29 -0.24
C VAL A 85 -13.37 3.44 -1.14
N ALA A 86 -12.55 4.49 -1.25
CA ALA A 86 -12.92 5.67 -2.03
C ALA A 86 -11.70 6.47 -2.50
N VAL A 87 -11.84 7.13 -3.65
CA VAL A 87 -10.93 8.19 -4.08
C VAL A 87 -11.34 9.49 -3.40
N VAL A 88 -10.40 10.16 -2.73
CA VAL A 88 -10.66 11.39 -1.97
C VAL A 88 -9.67 12.49 -2.36
N PRO A 89 -10.06 13.77 -2.23
CA PRO A 89 -9.11 14.87 -2.39
C PRO A 89 -8.01 14.81 -1.32
N LYS A 90 -6.86 15.39 -1.64
CA LYS A 90 -5.76 15.58 -0.69
C LYS A 90 -6.24 16.44 0.49
N ALA A 91 -5.94 15.99 1.71
CA ALA A 91 -5.98 16.82 2.91
C ALA A 91 -4.62 17.49 3.13
N ASN A 92 -4.63 18.77 3.46
CA ASN A 92 -3.44 19.60 3.68
C ASN A 92 -2.93 19.53 5.13
N SER A 93 -3.76 19.05 6.06
CA SER A 93 -3.39 18.85 7.46
C SER A 93 -3.95 17.56 8.04
N VAL A 94 -3.43 17.19 9.21
CA VAL A 94 -3.94 16.05 9.99
C VAL A 94 -5.39 16.30 10.41
N GLU A 95 -5.70 17.48 10.95
CA GLU A 95 -7.05 17.85 11.35
C GLU A 95 -8.04 17.82 10.18
N GLU A 96 -7.64 18.32 9.01
CA GLU A 96 -8.47 18.25 7.81
C GLU A 96 -8.74 16.80 7.40
N ARG A 97 -7.77 15.88 7.55
CA ARG A 97 -7.95 14.46 7.27
C ARG A 97 -9.05 13.84 8.15
N PHE A 98 -8.98 14.08 9.47
CA PHE A 98 -10.00 13.59 10.40
C PHE A 98 -11.37 14.23 10.13
N LYS A 99 -11.41 15.53 9.83
CA LYS A 99 -12.65 16.25 9.50
C LYS A 99 -13.29 15.72 8.22
N SER A 100 -12.50 15.50 7.17
CA SER A 100 -12.98 14.93 5.91
C SER A 100 -13.47 13.51 6.08
N LEU A 101 -12.76 12.68 6.85
CA LEU A 101 -13.21 11.33 7.19
C LEU A 101 -14.54 11.36 7.95
N LYS A 102 -14.69 12.25 8.95
CA LYS A 102 -15.92 12.37 9.74
C LYS A 102 -17.11 12.83 8.90
N LYS A 103 -16.88 13.68 7.89
CA LYS A 103 -17.92 14.08 6.93
C LYS A 103 -18.38 12.90 6.08
N LEU A 104 -17.46 12.04 5.64
CA LEU A 104 -17.76 10.84 4.86
C LEU A 104 -18.41 9.73 5.71
N ARG A 105 -18.00 9.61 6.97
CA ARG A 105 -18.41 8.54 7.90
C ARG A 105 -18.98 9.14 9.19
N PRO A 106 -20.15 9.80 9.13
CA PRO A 106 -20.68 10.55 10.26
C PRO A 106 -21.15 9.66 11.42
N ARG A 107 -21.56 8.40 11.18
CA ARG A 107 -22.08 7.53 12.24
C ARG A 107 -20.99 6.69 12.92
N LEU A 108 -19.83 6.55 12.30
CA LEU A 108 -18.66 5.96 12.96
C LEU A 108 -17.94 6.95 13.89
N PRO A 109 -17.36 6.48 15.00
CA PRO A 109 -16.46 7.31 15.82
C PRO A 109 -15.24 7.75 15.00
N LEU A 110 -14.48 8.74 15.50
CA LEU A 110 -13.17 9.04 14.91
C LEU A 110 -12.21 7.88 15.23
N PRO A 111 -11.35 7.46 14.28
CA PRO A 111 -10.36 6.44 14.57
C PRO A 111 -9.26 7.00 15.47
N ASP A 112 -8.57 6.14 16.23
CA ASP A 112 -7.43 6.56 17.05
C ASP A 112 -6.27 7.06 16.18
N LYS A 113 -6.11 6.47 14.99
CA LYS A 113 -5.02 6.77 14.08
C LYS A 113 -5.42 6.53 12.62
N ILE A 114 -4.97 7.41 11.72
CA ILE A 114 -5.09 7.22 10.28
C ILE A 114 -3.70 6.92 9.71
N MET A 115 -3.49 5.69 9.23
CA MET A 115 -2.25 5.27 8.61
C MET A 115 -2.10 5.89 7.23
N SER A 116 -0.88 6.20 6.82
CA SER A 116 -0.63 6.66 5.47
C SER A 116 0.78 6.35 5.00
N PHE A 117 0.92 5.86 3.77
CA PHE A 117 2.19 5.73 3.07
C PHE A 117 2.15 6.48 1.73
N MET A 118 3.29 6.57 1.06
CA MET A 118 3.41 7.14 -0.28
C MET A 118 3.79 6.02 -1.24
N TRP A 119 2.98 5.79 -2.26
CA TRP A 119 3.29 4.93 -3.39
C TRP A 119 4.02 5.74 -4.49
N PRO A 120 5.28 5.37 -4.82
CA PRO A 120 6.12 6.18 -5.71
C PRO A 120 6.02 5.80 -7.20
N ARG A 121 5.23 4.78 -7.55
CA ARG A 121 5.16 4.19 -8.89
C ARG A 121 3.74 4.36 -9.47
N GLN A 122 3.55 3.83 -10.67
CA GLN A 122 2.26 3.86 -11.38
C GLN A 122 1.21 2.93 -10.74
N MET A 123 -0.07 3.14 -11.05
CA MET A 123 -1.19 2.32 -10.58
C MET A 123 -1.07 0.86 -11.04
N GLU A 124 -0.61 0.62 -12.27
CA GLU A 124 -0.37 -0.73 -12.78
C GLU A 124 0.66 -1.47 -11.91
N THR A 125 1.71 -0.76 -11.49
CA THR A 125 2.72 -1.31 -10.59
C THR A 125 2.16 -1.54 -9.18
N PHE A 126 1.23 -0.71 -8.73
CA PHE A 126 0.54 -0.93 -7.44
C PHE A 126 -0.26 -2.22 -7.44
N ARG A 127 -0.95 -2.53 -8.56
CA ARG A 127 -1.62 -3.82 -8.73
C ARG A 127 -0.63 -4.98 -8.80
N ALA A 128 0.41 -4.87 -9.65
CA ALA A 128 1.42 -5.90 -9.80
C ALA A 128 2.19 -6.22 -8.51
N SER A 129 2.28 -5.28 -7.57
CA SER A 129 2.90 -5.50 -6.24
C SER A 129 2.08 -6.41 -5.31
N GLY A 130 0.83 -6.72 -5.64
CA GLY A 130 -0.09 -7.49 -4.79
C GLY A 130 -0.70 -6.71 -3.63
N LEU A 131 -0.28 -5.47 -3.37
CA LEU A 131 -0.86 -4.62 -2.33
C LEU A 131 -2.33 -4.30 -2.60
N TRP A 132 -2.71 -4.09 -3.88
CA TRP A 132 -4.11 -3.87 -4.25
C TRP A 132 -4.98 -5.10 -3.96
N ASP A 133 -4.54 -6.28 -4.39
CA ASP A 133 -5.29 -7.52 -4.19
C ASP A 133 -5.51 -7.81 -2.70
N LYS A 134 -4.54 -7.40 -1.87
CA LYS A 134 -4.64 -7.47 -0.41
C LYS A 134 -5.67 -6.51 0.17
N ILE A 135 -5.73 -5.28 -0.32
CA ILE A 135 -6.78 -4.31 0.03
C ILE A 135 -8.14 -4.86 -0.41
N GLU A 136 -8.28 -5.27 -1.66
CA GLU A 136 -9.53 -5.81 -2.22
C GLU A 136 -10.03 -7.02 -1.42
N GLY A 137 -9.16 -8.01 -1.20
CA GLY A 137 -9.50 -9.20 -0.41
C GLY A 137 -9.96 -8.86 1.00
N ARG A 138 -9.29 -7.90 1.66
CA ARG A 138 -9.70 -7.42 2.99
C ARG A 138 -11.06 -6.74 2.93
N MET A 139 -11.30 -5.85 1.98
CA MET A 139 -12.57 -5.13 1.84
C MET A 139 -13.73 -6.07 1.55
N VAL A 140 -13.53 -7.06 0.68
CA VAL A 140 -14.52 -8.12 0.39
C VAL A 140 -14.77 -8.99 1.61
N SER A 141 -13.73 -9.35 2.38
CA SER A 141 -13.91 -10.15 3.60
C SER A 141 -14.75 -9.44 4.68
N LEU A 142 -14.69 -8.10 4.73
CA LEU A 142 -15.40 -7.29 5.72
C LEU A 142 -16.78 -6.84 5.24
N GLY A 143 -16.92 -6.57 3.95
CA GLY A 143 -18.11 -5.94 3.37
C GLY A 143 -18.91 -6.82 2.44
N GLY A 144 -18.47 -8.04 2.14
CA GLY A 144 -19.14 -8.96 1.22
C GLY A 144 -18.87 -8.66 -0.25
N GLU A 145 -19.58 -9.37 -1.13
CA GLU A 145 -19.36 -9.32 -2.58
C GLU A 145 -19.57 -7.92 -3.19
N GLN A 146 -20.44 -7.08 -2.60
CA GLN A 146 -20.63 -5.71 -3.11
C GLN A 146 -19.35 -4.87 -3.06
N MET A 147 -18.41 -5.21 -2.16
CA MET A 147 -17.14 -4.51 -2.09
C MET A 147 -16.22 -4.83 -3.26
N LEU A 148 -16.41 -5.95 -3.94
CA LEU A 148 -15.63 -6.27 -5.13
C LEU A 148 -15.86 -5.22 -6.22
N GLU A 149 -17.12 -4.85 -6.47
CA GLU A 149 -17.44 -3.84 -7.47
C GLU A 149 -17.06 -2.42 -7.05
N ALA A 150 -17.18 -2.11 -5.75
CA ALA A 150 -16.67 -0.84 -5.23
C ALA A 150 -15.14 -0.73 -5.38
N CYS A 151 -14.39 -1.80 -5.06
CA CYS A 151 -12.95 -1.87 -5.27
C CYS A 151 -12.59 -1.68 -6.74
N LYS A 152 -13.20 -2.44 -7.66
CA LYS A 152 -12.96 -2.30 -9.11
C LYS A 152 -13.21 -0.88 -9.59
N SER A 153 -14.36 -0.30 -9.24
CA SER A 153 -14.70 1.08 -9.62
C SER A 153 -13.67 2.09 -9.12
N VAL A 154 -13.17 1.94 -7.89
CA VAL A 154 -12.15 2.84 -7.33
C VAL A 154 -10.79 2.64 -7.99
N PHE A 155 -10.40 1.40 -8.31
CA PHE A 155 -9.16 1.15 -9.02
C PHE A 155 -9.19 1.76 -10.42
N ASP A 156 -10.30 1.56 -11.14
CA ASP A 156 -10.50 2.13 -12.48
C ASP A 156 -10.47 3.66 -12.42
N GLU A 157 -11.11 4.29 -11.43
CA GLU A 157 -11.05 5.73 -11.22
C GLU A 157 -9.60 6.20 -11.03
N LEU A 158 -8.82 5.57 -10.14
CA LEU A 158 -7.42 5.93 -9.91
C LEU A 158 -6.56 5.76 -11.17
N ALA A 159 -6.77 4.70 -11.95
CA ALA A 159 -6.04 4.45 -13.19
C ALA A 159 -6.40 5.46 -14.29
N GLN A 160 -7.65 5.94 -14.33
CA GLN A 160 -8.05 7.01 -15.26
C GLN A 160 -7.49 8.37 -14.85
N GLU A 161 -7.49 8.69 -13.55
CA GLU A 161 -6.85 9.91 -13.03
C GLU A 161 -5.34 9.91 -13.34
N GLU A 162 -4.66 8.76 -13.24
CA GLU A 162 -3.24 8.65 -13.61
C GLU A 162 -3.00 8.98 -15.07
N LYS A 163 -3.80 8.39 -15.96
CA LYS A 163 -3.72 8.68 -17.40
C LYS A 163 -3.98 10.16 -17.67
N ALA A 164 -4.95 10.77 -16.98
CA ALA A 164 -5.27 12.18 -17.14
C ALA A 164 -4.10 13.08 -16.71
N GLU A 165 -3.48 12.81 -15.56
CA GLU A 165 -2.32 13.56 -15.06
C GLU A 165 -1.10 13.43 -15.98
N VAL A 166 -0.79 12.22 -16.45
CA VAL A 166 0.29 11.99 -17.42
C VAL A 166 0.02 12.74 -18.73
N MET A 167 -1.21 12.70 -19.24
CA MET A 167 -1.58 13.43 -20.45
C MET A 167 -1.56 14.94 -20.27
N ALA A 168 -1.94 15.45 -19.10
CA ALA A 168 -1.85 16.88 -18.77
C ALA A 168 -0.39 17.35 -18.72
N ALA A 169 0.51 16.55 -18.14
CA ALA A 169 1.94 16.84 -18.12
C ALA A 169 2.55 16.87 -19.54
N ILE A 170 2.11 15.99 -20.44
CA ILE A 170 2.53 16.00 -21.85
C ILE A 170 1.96 17.21 -22.60
N ARG A 171 0.67 17.53 -22.41
CA ARG A 171 -0.04 18.61 -23.13
C ARG A 171 0.28 20.01 -22.60
N GLY A 172 0.69 20.14 -21.34
CA GLY A 172 1.24 21.38 -20.76
C GLY A 172 2.65 21.72 -21.27
N GLY A 173 3.16 20.96 -22.24
CA GLY A 173 4.50 21.05 -22.81
C GLY A 173 4.70 22.08 -23.93
N GLU A 174 3.96 23.21 -23.97
CA GLU A 174 4.46 24.39 -24.74
C GLU A 174 5.60 25.12 -24.01
N THR A 175 6.11 24.57 -22.90
CA THR A 175 7.32 25.06 -22.23
C THR A 175 8.22 23.93 -21.73
N TYR A 176 8.31 22.83 -22.49
CA TYR A 176 9.42 21.87 -22.33
C TYR A 176 10.28 21.92 -23.58
N GLN A 177 11.25 22.84 -23.59
CA GLN A 177 12.35 22.83 -24.55
C GLN A 177 13.01 21.45 -24.47
N SER A 178 12.86 20.65 -25.52
CA SER A 178 13.69 19.47 -25.75
C SER A 178 15.13 19.94 -25.91
N LEU A 179 15.89 19.95 -24.81
CA LEU A 179 17.35 20.04 -24.81
C LEU A 179 17.92 18.75 -25.39
N TRP A 180 17.70 18.52 -26.68
CA TRP A 180 18.39 17.55 -27.49
C TRP A 180 18.56 18.11 -28.90
N GLU A 181 19.30 19.22 -29.01
CA GLU A 181 20.03 19.47 -30.25
C GLU A 181 21.41 18.82 -30.15
N ARG A 182 21.55 17.81 -30.99
CA ARG A 182 22.75 17.05 -31.30
C ARG A 182 23.87 18.02 -31.67
N SER A 183 25.03 17.93 -31.01
CA SER A 183 26.25 18.54 -31.53
C SER A 183 26.55 17.97 -32.92
N GLY A 184 26.66 18.85 -33.91
CA GLY A 184 27.16 18.59 -35.25
C GLY A 184 27.99 19.77 -35.71
#